data_AF-A0A932J0B0-F1
#
_entry.id   AF-A0A932J0B0-F1
#
_cell.length_a   1.000
_cell.length_b   1.000
_cell.length_c   1.000
_cell.angle_alpha   90.00
_cell.angle_beta   90.00
_cell.angle_gamma   90.00
#
_symmetry.space_group_name_H-M   'P 1'
#
loop_
_entity.id
_entity.type
_entity.pdbx_description
1 polymer ?
#
loop_
_entity_poly.entity_id
_entity_poly.type
_entity_poly.pdbx_seq_one_letter_code
_entity_poly.pdbx_strand_id
1 'polypeptide(L)'
;MMDMDGEMGMSPKRVGPEVVTPLIIDGIRLEAVNAGRARGLSQNGGYLEAFDVASGKTLWLLQVYQIKYDQEMEEDVQDRFISKLVWQAQNKTVLVIDEFGKRYQLDLQNKIVQALP
;
A
#
# COMPACT_ATOMS: atom_id res chain seq x y z
N MET A 1 17.02 -13.33 -47.81
CA MET A 1 18.13 -12.53 -47.24
C MET A 1 17.51 -11.25 -46.73
N MET A 2 17.77 -10.95 -45.46
CA MET A 2 17.43 -9.75 -44.69
C MET A 2 16.00 -9.66 -44.12
N ASP A 3 15.94 -10.15 -42.88
CA ASP A 3 15.12 -9.76 -41.75
C ASP A 3 14.96 -8.24 -41.61
N MET A 4 13.81 -7.80 -41.11
CA MET A 4 13.73 -6.60 -40.28
C MET A 4 12.50 -6.71 -39.36
N ASP A 5 12.76 -7.26 -38.17
CA ASP A 5 11.98 -7.14 -36.96
C ASP A 5 11.49 -5.71 -36.74
N GLY A 6 10.17 -5.52 -36.83
CA GLY A 6 9.48 -4.41 -36.20
C GLY A 6 9.14 -4.82 -34.78
N GLU A 7 10.01 -4.49 -33.84
CA GLU A 7 9.76 -4.70 -32.41
C GLU A 7 8.42 -4.07 -31.99
N MET A 8 7.43 -4.92 -31.73
CA MET A 8 6.29 -4.52 -30.92
C MET A 8 6.80 -4.33 -29.49
N GLY A 9 7.02 -3.08 -29.10
CA GLY A 9 7.26 -2.69 -27.72
C GLY A 9 6.12 -3.19 -26.83
N MET A 10 6.31 -4.37 -26.22
CA MET A 10 5.44 -4.86 -25.17
C MET A 10 5.77 -4.09 -23.90
N SER A 11 5.09 -2.97 -23.68
CA SER A 11 5.01 -2.37 -22.35
C SER A 11 4.50 -3.46 -21.40
N PRO A 12 5.23 -3.84 -20.34
CA PRO A 12 4.73 -4.80 -19.37
C PRO A 12 3.43 -4.24 -18.79
N LYS A 13 2.29 -4.86 -19.10
CA LYS A 13 1.05 -4.58 -18.37
C LYS A 13 1.36 -4.90 -16.92
N ARG A 14 1.37 -3.89 -16.05
CA ARG A 14 1.57 -4.10 -14.61
C ARG A 14 0.51 -5.11 -14.17
N VAL A 15 0.95 -6.26 -13.66
CA VAL A 15 0.07 -7.12 -12.86
C VAL A 15 -0.43 -6.22 -11.74
N GLY A 16 -1.75 -6.09 -11.58
CA GLY A 16 -2.32 -5.27 -10.50
C GLY A 16 -1.69 -5.65 -9.16
N PRO A 17 -1.61 -4.72 -8.19
CA PRO A 17 -0.96 -5.01 -6.92
C PRO A 17 -1.55 -6.27 -6.30
N GLU A 18 -0.67 -7.14 -5.77
CA GLU A 18 -1.12 -8.35 -5.08
C GLU A 18 -2.14 -7.98 -4.01
N VAL A 19 -3.19 -8.81 -3.89
CA VAL A 19 -4.19 -8.63 -2.84
C VAL A 19 -3.51 -8.90 -1.50
N VAL A 20 -3.25 -7.85 -0.74
CA VAL A 20 -2.70 -7.96 0.62
C VAL A 20 -3.77 -8.57 1.52
N THR A 21 -3.45 -9.69 2.18
CA THR A 21 -4.34 -10.30 3.17
C THR A 21 -4.69 -9.28 4.27
N PRO A 22 -5.98 -9.01 4.51
CA PRO A 22 -6.40 -8.14 5.61
C PRO A 22 -5.90 -8.64 6.96
N LEU A 23 -5.49 -7.72 7.82
CA LEU A 23 -5.07 -8.04 9.18
C LEU A 23 -6.21 -7.78 10.15
N ILE A 24 -6.68 -8.83 10.84
CA ILE A 24 -7.77 -8.73 11.83
C ILE A 24 -7.19 -8.80 13.24
N ILE A 25 -7.41 -7.76 14.05
CA ILE A 25 -6.95 -7.64 15.44
C ILE A 25 -8.08 -7.02 16.26
N ASP A 26 -8.49 -7.68 17.35
CA ASP A 26 -9.47 -7.13 18.32
C ASP A 26 -10.76 -6.55 17.68
N GLY A 27 -11.29 -7.22 16.65
CA GLY A 27 -12.51 -6.78 15.95
C GLY A 27 -12.30 -5.66 14.92
N ILE A 28 -11.05 -5.24 14.69
CA ILE A 28 -10.67 -4.29 13.64
C ILE A 28 -10.04 -5.06 12.48
N ARG A 29 -10.51 -4.81 11.26
CA ARG A 29 -9.91 -5.30 10.03
C ARG A 29 -9.13 -4.18 9.36
N LEU A 30 -7.85 -4.40 9.12
CA LEU A 30 -6.96 -3.47 8.43
C LEU A 30 -6.73 -3.94 6.99
N GLU A 31 -6.93 -3.04 6.03
CA GLU A 31 -6.74 -3.32 4.61
C GLU A 31 -5.87 -2.25 3.96
N ALA A 32 -5.00 -2.68 3.04
CA ALA A 32 -4.21 -1.79 2.20
C ALA A 32 -5.12 -1.12 1.15
N VAL A 33 -5.01 0.20 1.02
CA VAL A 33 -5.75 0.96 0.00
C VAL A 33 -4.85 1.21 -1.19
N ASN A 34 -5.07 0.45 -2.26
CA ASN A 34 -4.27 0.54 -3.49
C ASN A 34 -4.71 1.74 -4.35
N ALA A 35 -5.99 1.85 -4.68
CA ALA A 35 -6.53 2.90 -5.54
C ALA A 35 -6.92 4.16 -4.74
N GLY A 36 -5.95 4.79 -4.08
CA GLY A 36 -6.18 5.98 -3.26
C GLY A 36 -6.71 7.18 -4.05
N ARG A 37 -6.18 7.44 -5.26
CA ARG A 37 -6.62 8.58 -6.09
C ARG A 37 -8.08 8.47 -6.54
N ALA A 38 -8.54 7.27 -6.84
CA ALA A 38 -9.96 7.02 -7.16
C ALA A 38 -10.91 7.37 -6.00
N ARG A 39 -10.38 7.47 -4.78
CA ARG A 39 -11.08 7.90 -3.56
C ARG A 39 -10.81 9.36 -3.17
N GLY A 40 -10.11 10.12 -4.02
CA GLY A 40 -9.74 11.52 -3.75
C GLY A 40 -8.52 11.70 -2.85
N LEU A 41 -7.69 10.67 -2.65
CA LEU A 41 -6.42 10.79 -1.92
C LEU A 41 -5.29 11.30 -2.81
N SER A 42 -4.21 11.79 -2.21
CA SER A 42 -3.09 12.40 -2.94
C SER A 42 -2.21 11.42 -3.72
N GLN A 43 -2.30 10.11 -3.42
CA GLN A 43 -1.47 9.07 -4.02
C GLN A 43 -2.22 7.74 -4.11
N ASN A 44 -1.73 6.83 -4.96
CA ASN A 44 -2.09 5.42 -4.90
C ASN A 44 -1.12 4.68 -3.96
N GLY A 45 -1.64 3.69 -3.24
CA GLY A 45 -0.87 2.95 -2.24
C GLY A 45 -0.42 3.81 -1.05
N GLY A 46 0.29 3.20 -0.10
CA GLY A 46 0.76 3.87 1.12
C GLY A 46 -0.33 4.26 2.13
N TYR A 47 -1.55 3.76 1.98
CA TYR A 47 -2.65 3.98 2.92
C TYR A 47 -3.16 2.66 3.52
N LEU A 48 -3.62 2.75 4.77
CA LEU A 48 -4.37 1.71 5.46
C LEU A 48 -5.75 2.23 5.82
N GLU A 49 -6.77 1.41 5.60
CA GLU A 49 -8.11 1.64 6.12
C GLU A 49 -8.44 0.60 7.18
N ALA A 50 -8.99 1.08 8.29
CA ALA A 50 -9.51 0.25 9.36
C ALA A 50 -11.02 0.18 9.26
N PHE A 51 -11.54 -1.02 9.42
CA PHE A 51 -12.96 -1.31 9.46
C PHE A 51 -13.33 -2.01 10.75
N ASP A 52 -14.50 -1.70 11.28
CA ASP A 52 -15.14 -2.53 12.29
C ASP A 52 -15.60 -3.83 11.64
N VAL A 53 -15.17 -4.98 12.17
CA VAL A 53 -15.49 -6.30 11.59
C VAL A 53 -16.98 -6.60 11.68
N ALA A 54 -17.65 -6.18 12.74
CA ALA A 54 -19.05 -6.50 12.97
C ALA A 54 -19.99 -5.78 12.01
N SER A 55 -19.75 -4.49 11.75
CA SER A 55 -20.60 -3.63 10.94
C SER A 55 -20.06 -3.38 9.52
N GLY A 56 -18.78 -3.68 9.27
CA GLY A 56 -18.10 -3.36 8.02
C GLY A 56 -17.83 -1.87 7.81
N LYS A 57 -18.13 -1.02 8.80
CA LYS A 57 -17.96 0.44 8.68
C LYS A 57 -16.50 0.82 8.80
N THR A 58 -16.08 1.79 7.98
CA THR A 58 -14.80 2.46 8.13
C THR A 58 -14.73 3.12 9.51
N LEU A 59 -13.67 2.80 10.26
CA LEU A 59 -13.30 3.45 11.51
C LEU A 59 -12.38 4.64 11.24
N TRP A 60 -11.37 4.44 10.40
CA TRP A 60 -10.42 5.48 10.00
C TRP A 60 -9.65 5.07 8.74
N LEU A 61 -9.08 6.07 8.08
CA LEU A 61 -8.14 5.96 6.97
C LEU A 61 -6.86 6.69 7.36
N LEU A 62 -5.70 6.05 7.14
CA LEU A 62 -4.41 6.56 7.58
C LEU A 62 -3.35 6.43 6.48
N GLN A 63 -2.59 7.50 6.24
CA GLN A 63 -1.41 7.47 5.40
C GLN A 63 -0.23 6.87 6.19
N VAL A 64 0.31 5.75 5.71
CA VAL A 64 1.47 5.09 6.32
C VAL A 64 2.77 5.73 5.81
N TYR A 65 2.83 6.04 4.53
CA TYR A 65 3.97 6.73 3.93
C TYR A 65 3.55 7.60 2.77
N GLN A 66 4.29 8.69 2.61
CA GLN A 66 4.16 9.58 1.47
C GLN A 66 5.07 9.13 0.33
N ILE A 67 4.51 9.07 -0.88
CA ILE A 67 5.30 8.92 -2.11
C ILE A 67 5.70 10.32 -2.57
N LYS A 68 7.01 10.52 -2.78
CA LYS A 68 7.53 11.73 -3.41
C LYS A 68 7.59 11.48 -4.91
N TYR A 69 6.63 12.02 -5.63
CA TYR A 69 6.57 11.92 -7.08
C TYR A 69 7.55 12.90 -7.72
N ASP A 70 8.35 12.39 -8.63
CA ASP A 70 9.11 13.15 -9.61
C ASP A 70 8.17 13.57 -10.75
N GLN A 71 8.16 14.86 -11.07
CA GLN A 71 7.31 15.44 -12.11
C GLN A 71 7.82 15.11 -13.53
N GLU A 72 9.08 14.69 -13.66
CA GLU A 72 9.68 14.30 -14.93
C GLU A 72 9.42 12.83 -15.29
N MET A 73 8.77 12.07 -14.40
CA MET A 73 8.44 10.66 -14.57
C MET A 73 6.93 10.44 -14.59
N GLU A 74 6.48 9.40 -15.28
CA GLU A 74 5.07 8.98 -15.24
C GLU A 74 4.65 8.68 -13.79
N GLU A 75 3.47 9.11 -13.37
CA GLU A 75 3.07 8.98 -11.97
C GLU A 75 2.85 7.53 -11.55
N ASP A 76 2.23 6.73 -12.43
CA ASP A 76 1.85 5.36 -12.10
C ASP A 76 3.09 4.50 -11.87
N VAL A 77 4.17 4.67 -12.64
CA VAL A 77 5.42 3.91 -12.44
C VAL A 77 6.07 4.17 -11.07
N GLN A 78 5.68 5.26 -10.40
CA GLN A 78 6.17 5.66 -9.09
C GLN A 78 5.24 5.24 -7.94
N ASP A 79 4.02 4.78 -8.25
CA ASP A 79 3.08 4.29 -7.25
C ASP A 79 3.71 3.15 -6.46
N ARG A 80 3.51 3.21 -5.14
CA ARG A 80 4.08 2.26 -4.19
C ARG A 80 3.01 1.66 -3.31
N PHE A 81 2.89 0.35 -3.36
CA PHE A 81 1.87 -0.40 -2.66
C PHE A 81 2.39 -1.06 -1.40
N ILE A 82 1.51 -1.19 -0.41
CA ILE A 82 1.73 -2.06 0.73
C ILE A 82 1.68 -3.50 0.19
N SER A 83 2.64 -4.32 0.59
CA SER A 83 2.73 -5.73 0.19
C SER A 83 2.41 -6.67 1.36
N LYS A 84 2.64 -6.23 2.61
CA LYS A 84 2.46 -7.08 3.78
C LYS A 84 2.05 -6.30 5.03
N LEU A 85 1.18 -6.92 5.82
CA LEU A 85 0.82 -6.50 7.17
C LEU A 85 1.14 -7.62 8.15
N VAL A 86 1.79 -7.29 9.25
CA VAL A 86 2.17 -8.25 10.29
C VAL A 86 1.86 -7.69 11.66
N TRP A 87 1.05 -8.40 12.43
CA TRP A 87 0.80 -8.05 13.82
C TRP A 87 2.02 -8.36 14.70
N GLN A 88 2.47 -7.37 15.46
CA GLN A 88 3.56 -7.48 16.43
C GLN A 88 2.99 -7.41 17.85
N ALA A 89 2.48 -8.55 18.33
CA ALA A 89 1.79 -8.64 19.62
C ALA A 89 2.60 -8.11 20.82
N GLN A 90 3.93 -8.28 20.80
CA GLN A 90 4.83 -7.83 21.88
C GLN A 90 4.80 -6.32 22.07
N ASN A 91 4.72 -5.57 20.96
CA ASN A 91 4.77 -4.10 20.95
C ASN A 91 3.39 -3.48 20.72
N LYS A 92 2.36 -4.30 20.50
CA LYS A 92 1.01 -3.89 20.10
C LYS A 92 1.00 -3.00 18.85
N THR A 93 1.86 -3.32 17.89
CA THR A 93 2.02 -2.56 16.64
C THR A 93 1.78 -3.42 15.41
N VAL A 94 1.50 -2.77 14.29
CA VAL A 94 1.45 -3.42 12.97
C VAL A 94 2.70 -3.04 12.20
N LEU A 95 3.46 -4.05 11.78
CA LEU A 95 4.53 -3.88 10.80
C LEU A 95 3.90 -3.87 9.40
N VAL A 96 4.05 -2.74 8.72
CA VAL A 96 3.65 -2.53 7.34
C VAL A 96 4.90 -2.59 6.47
N ILE A 97 4.85 -3.37 5.40
CA ILE A 97 5.94 -3.52 4.45
C ILE A 97 5.44 -3.11 3.07
N ASP A 98 6.20 -2.27 2.36
CA ASP A 98 5.92 -1.93 0.97
C ASP A 98 6.52 -2.95 -0.01
N GLU A 99 6.20 -2.84 -1.30
CA GLU A 99 6.73 -3.72 -2.34
C GLU A 99 8.26 -3.63 -2.54
N PHE A 100 8.90 -2.58 -2.03
CA PHE A 100 10.36 -2.41 -2.04
C PHE A 100 11.02 -2.90 -0.74
N GLY A 101 10.24 -3.50 0.16
CA GLY A 101 10.73 -4.04 1.43
C GLY A 101 10.97 -2.98 2.51
N LYS A 102 10.59 -1.71 2.30
CA LYS A 102 10.67 -0.71 3.37
C LYS A 102 9.63 -1.00 4.43
N ARG A 103 10.01 -0.72 5.67
CA ARG A 103 9.27 -1.13 6.85
C ARG A 103 8.76 0.07 7.60
N TYR A 104 7.53 -0.01 8.06
CA TYR A 104 6.86 1.01 8.84
C TYR A 104 6.18 0.36 10.02
N GLN A 105 6.30 0.94 11.19
CA GLN A 105 5.61 0.50 12.39
C GLN A 105 4.42 1.43 12.65
N LEU A 106 3.23 0.84 12.76
CA LEU A 106 1.99 1.53 13.11
C LEU A 106 1.58 1.16 14.53
N ASP A 107 1.50 2.16 15.40
CA ASP A 107 0.79 2.07 16.68
C ASP A 107 -0.72 2.25 16.43
N LEU A 108 -1.52 1.22 16.68
CA LEU A 108 -2.96 1.24 16.42
C LEU A 108 -3.76 2.13 17.40
N GLN A 109 -3.28 2.26 18.63
CA GLN A 109 -3.95 3.05 19.65
C GLN A 109 -3.84 4.54 19.31
N ASN A 110 -2.63 4.99 19.05
CA ASN A 110 -2.30 6.39 18.82
C ASN A 110 -2.38 6.78 17.33
N LYS A 111 -2.45 5.80 16.43
CA LYS A 111 -2.41 5.99 14.96
C LYS A 111 -1.14 6.73 14.52
N ILE A 112 -0.03 6.42 15.19
CA ILE A 112 1.29 6.98 14.91
C ILE A 112 2.05 5.99 14.04
N VAL A 113 2.65 6.51 12.97
CA VAL A 113 3.48 5.73 12.05
C VAL A 113 4.93 6.17 12.16
N GLN A 114 5.83 5.20 12.25
CA GLN A 114 7.27 5.42 12.25
C GLN A 114 7.93 4.56 11.16
N ALA A 115 8.76 5.17 10.33
CA ALA A 115 9.61 4.42 9.42
C ALA A 115 10.70 3.68 10.20
N LEU A 116 10.91 2.41 9.87
CA LEU A 116 11.97 1.59 10.43
C LEU A 116 13.19 1.61 9.51
N PRO A 117 14.41 1.50 10.07
CA PRO A 117 15.65 1.41 9.29
C PRO A 117 15.74 0.12 8.47
#